data_AF-A0A523NSM4-F1
#
_entry.id   AF-A0A523NSM4-F1
#
_cell.length_a   1.000
_cell.length_b   1.000
_cell.length_c   1.000
_cell.angle_alpha   90.00
_cell.angle_beta   90.00
_cell.angle_gamma   90.00
#
_symmetry.space_group_name_H-M   'P 1'
#
loop_
_entity.id
_entity.type
_entity.pdbx_description
1 polymer ?
#
loop_
_entity_poly.entity_id
_entity_poly.type
_entity_poly.pdbx_seq_one_letter_code
_entity_poly.pdbx_strand_id
1 'polypeptide(L)'
;METIKLKVLTQAQYQFLASKDPNDYYDNRTREQLYSLIEKLKDHKKYRTRDESRLHKKFQEVQFGILLPGNRKTTGPLKFKVSLCINGEHVGDVTTGGTLIISDQGSVRGNVIAEEIICKGQITGNVSARRKLTLYSSGTLVGDLVAPAVHIAPGALFQGKCKLGMPQPHAVEIPQERVPLKNRIGQLFKVG
;
A
#
# COMPACT_ATOMS: atom_id res chain seq x y z
N MET A 1 -18.96 17.34 26.82
CA MET A 1 -18.06 16.35 26.20
C MET A 1 -18.61 14.98 26.56
N GLU A 2 -19.25 14.28 25.62
CA GLU A 2 -19.80 12.95 25.88
C GLU A 2 -18.66 11.95 26.15
N THR A 3 -18.68 11.35 27.33
CA THR A 3 -17.74 10.30 27.73
C THR A 3 -18.09 9.02 26.96
N ILE A 4 -17.28 8.68 25.97
CA ILE A 4 -17.37 7.38 25.29
C ILE A 4 -17.16 6.31 26.36
N LYS A 5 -18.19 5.50 26.62
CA LYS A 5 -18.07 4.34 27.50
C LYS A 5 -17.28 3.27 26.76
N LEU A 6 -15.98 3.21 27.03
CA LEU A 6 -15.09 2.17 26.54
C LEU A 6 -14.92 1.09 27.61
N LYS A 7 -14.75 -0.15 27.18
CA LYS A 7 -14.61 -1.31 28.10
C LYS A 7 -13.30 -2.06 27.90
N VAL A 8 -12.70 -1.97 26.72
CA VAL A 8 -11.47 -2.69 26.37
C VAL A 8 -10.31 -1.72 26.22
N LEU A 9 -10.55 -0.59 25.55
CA LEU A 9 -9.53 0.44 25.33
C LEU A 9 -9.69 1.62 26.29
N THR A 10 -8.59 2.29 26.60
CA THR A 10 -8.65 3.62 27.22
C THR A 10 -9.07 4.67 26.19
N GLN A 11 -9.57 5.81 26.65
CA GLN A 11 -9.94 6.93 25.76
C GLN A 11 -8.79 7.34 24.84
N ALA A 12 -7.56 7.39 25.37
CA ALA A 12 -6.36 7.70 24.59
C ALA A 12 -6.04 6.62 23.55
N GLN A 13 -6.20 5.34 23.89
CA GLN A 13 -5.95 4.23 22.95
C GLN A 13 -6.97 4.20 21.82
N TYR A 14 -8.24 4.43 22.14
CA TYR A 14 -9.31 4.55 21.14
C TYR A 14 -9.04 5.72 20.20
N GLN A 15 -8.76 6.91 20.74
CA GLN A 15 -8.45 8.10 19.93
C GLN A 15 -7.21 7.89 19.07
N PHE A 16 -6.16 7.27 19.61
CA PHE A 16 -4.95 6.94 18.86
C PHE A 16 -5.28 6.05 17.66
N LEU A 17 -5.92 4.90 17.86
CA LEU A 17 -6.26 3.98 16.77
C LEU A 17 -7.28 4.60 15.78
N ALA A 18 -8.28 5.34 16.28
CA ALA A 18 -9.29 5.99 15.45
C ALA A 18 -8.71 7.11 14.57
N SER A 19 -7.67 7.81 15.05
CA SER A 19 -6.99 8.87 14.30
C SER A 19 -6.10 8.38 13.16
N LYS A 20 -5.79 7.07 13.11
CA LYS A 20 -4.89 6.51 12.09
C LYS A 20 -5.67 6.03 10.86
N ASP A 21 -4.95 6.03 9.73
CA ASP A 21 -5.44 5.53 8.47
C ASP A 21 -4.94 4.08 8.27
N PRO A 22 -5.84 3.13 7.95
CA PRO A 22 -5.48 1.76 7.60
C PRO A 22 -4.40 1.60 6.51
N ASN A 23 -4.38 2.50 5.53
CA ASN A 23 -3.53 2.37 4.33
C ASN A 23 -2.23 3.16 4.42
N ASP A 24 -1.98 3.81 5.55
CA ASP A 24 -0.85 4.70 5.76
C ASP A 24 0.38 3.95 6.28
N TYR A 25 1.52 4.64 6.25
CA TYR A 25 2.83 4.10 6.56
C TYR A 25 3.27 4.58 7.93
N TYR A 26 3.62 3.64 8.79
CA TYR A 26 3.99 3.93 10.17
C TYR A 26 5.36 3.34 10.53
N ASP A 27 6.09 4.03 11.40
CA ASP A 27 7.34 3.53 11.96
C ASP A 27 7.09 2.26 12.79
N ASN A 28 8.15 1.47 13.01
CA ASN A 28 8.03 0.19 13.71
C ASN A 28 7.34 0.31 15.09
N ARG A 29 7.71 1.32 15.89
CA ARG A 29 7.12 1.56 17.22
C ARG A 29 5.61 1.82 17.16
N THR A 30 5.18 2.65 16.20
CA THR A 30 3.78 3.01 16.01
C THR A 30 2.99 1.79 15.53
N ARG A 31 3.55 1.00 14.61
CA ARG A 31 2.94 -0.25 14.14
C ARG A 31 2.75 -1.27 15.25
N GLU A 32 3.77 -1.50 16.07
CA GLU A 32 3.70 -2.42 17.21
C GLU A 32 2.57 -2.02 18.16
N GLN A 33 2.45 -0.71 18.44
CA GLN A 33 1.34 -0.19 19.24
C GLN A 33 -0.01 -0.44 18.57
N LEU A 34 -0.16 -0.14 17.27
CA LEU A 34 -1.41 -0.37 16.53
C LEU A 34 -1.81 -1.85 16.54
N TYR A 35 -0.89 -2.76 16.22
CA TYR A 35 -1.16 -4.19 16.23
C TYR A 35 -1.51 -4.70 17.62
N SER A 36 -0.84 -4.23 18.67
CA SER A 36 -1.18 -4.58 20.05
C SER A 36 -2.61 -4.14 20.42
N LEU A 37 -3.05 -2.95 20.00
CA LEU A 37 -4.41 -2.49 20.25
C LEU A 37 -5.45 -3.29 19.46
N ILE A 38 -5.16 -3.66 18.22
CA ILE A 38 -6.04 -4.48 17.38
C ILE A 38 -6.19 -5.89 17.98
N GLU A 39 -5.09 -6.52 18.43
CA GLU A 39 -5.13 -7.81 19.12
C GLU A 39 -5.89 -7.71 20.46
N LYS A 40 -5.67 -6.65 21.26
CA LYS A 40 -6.48 -6.43 22.47
C LYS A 40 -7.97 -6.35 22.18
N LEU A 41 -8.35 -5.64 21.11
CA LEU A 41 -9.74 -5.66 20.67
C LEU A 41 -10.13 -7.10 20.32
N LYS A 42 -9.37 -7.81 19.48
CA LYS A 42 -9.60 -9.20 19.03
C LYS A 42 -9.90 -10.18 20.16
N ASP A 43 -9.13 -10.13 21.24
CA ASP A 43 -9.26 -11.07 22.37
C ASP A 43 -10.49 -10.77 23.24
N HIS A 44 -10.83 -9.49 23.42
CA HIS A 44 -11.94 -9.08 24.29
C HIS A 44 -13.28 -8.88 23.54
N LYS A 45 -13.56 -9.66 22.47
CA LYS A 45 -14.80 -9.56 21.65
C LYS A 45 -16.10 -9.47 22.46
N LYS A 46 -16.18 -10.21 23.57
CA LYS A 46 -17.39 -10.28 24.43
C LYS A 46 -17.69 -8.99 25.19
N TYR A 47 -16.69 -8.14 25.43
CA TYR A 47 -16.82 -6.94 26.26
C TYR A 47 -16.78 -5.64 25.47
N ARG A 48 -16.59 -5.71 24.15
CA ARG A 48 -16.50 -4.53 23.30
C ARG A 48 -17.79 -3.73 23.30
N THR A 49 -17.65 -2.42 23.32
CA THR A 49 -18.77 -1.53 23.02
C THR A 49 -19.02 -1.45 21.51
N ARG A 50 -20.15 -0.83 21.12
CA ARG A 50 -20.52 -0.67 19.70
C ARG A 50 -19.42 0.05 18.90
N ASP A 51 -18.80 1.04 19.51
CA ASP A 51 -17.74 1.84 18.87
C ASP A 51 -16.43 1.07 18.75
N GLU A 52 -16.05 0.27 19.75
CA GLU A 52 -14.89 -0.63 19.70
C GLU A 52 -15.07 -1.74 18.65
N SER A 53 -16.30 -2.26 18.48
CA SER A 53 -16.61 -3.25 17.45
C SER A 53 -16.48 -2.68 16.04
N ARG A 54 -16.98 -1.45 15.81
CA ARG A 54 -16.79 -0.71 14.56
C ARG A 54 -15.31 -0.48 14.26
N LEU A 55 -14.54 -0.07 15.27
CA LEU A 55 -13.11 0.19 15.13
C LEU A 55 -12.34 -1.08 14.79
N HIS A 56 -12.60 -2.20 15.49
CA HIS A 56 -11.98 -3.48 15.16
C HIS A 56 -12.30 -3.92 13.73
N LYS A 57 -13.56 -3.80 13.28
CA LYS A 57 -13.93 -4.16 11.91
C LYS A 57 -13.20 -3.32 10.86
N LYS A 58 -12.89 -2.06 11.15
CA LYS A 58 -12.09 -1.18 10.28
C LYS A 58 -10.64 -1.66 10.15
N PHE A 59 -10.06 -2.22 11.21
CA PHE A 59 -8.61 -2.53 11.28
C PHE A 59 -8.24 -4.02 11.26
N GLN A 60 -9.21 -4.93 11.28
CA GLN A 60 -8.98 -6.38 11.45
C GLN A 60 -8.16 -7.07 10.34
N GLU A 61 -8.21 -6.56 9.11
CA GLU A 61 -7.53 -7.14 7.93
C GLU A 61 -6.40 -6.24 7.40
N VAL A 62 -6.01 -5.25 8.21
CA VAL A 62 -5.09 -4.20 7.77
C VAL A 62 -3.64 -4.65 7.92
N GLN A 63 -2.89 -4.55 6.83
CA GLN A 63 -1.44 -4.63 6.83
C GLN A 63 -0.88 -3.22 6.66
N PHE A 64 -0.55 -2.56 7.77
CA PHE A 64 0.03 -1.21 7.74
C PHE A 64 1.28 -1.19 6.87
N GLY A 65 1.55 -0.05 6.22
CA GLY A 65 2.81 0.21 5.53
C GLY A 65 3.95 0.43 6.53
N ILE A 66 5.18 0.08 6.14
CA ILE A 66 6.39 0.34 6.94
C ILE A 66 6.94 1.69 6.53
N LEU A 67 7.20 2.59 7.49
CA LEU A 67 7.94 3.82 7.23
C LEU A 67 9.37 3.69 7.74
N LEU A 68 10.34 4.03 6.89
CA LEU A 68 11.72 4.31 7.27
C LEU A 68 11.89 5.83 7.32
N PRO A 69 12.01 6.43 8.52
CA PRO A 69 12.07 7.88 8.67
C PRO A 69 13.38 8.46 8.13
N GLY A 70 13.30 9.71 7.65
CA GLY A 70 14.40 10.38 6.95
C GLY A 70 15.62 10.75 7.81
N ASN A 71 15.49 10.69 9.13
CA ASN A 71 16.55 11.03 10.06
C ASN A 71 17.61 9.93 10.27
N ARG A 72 17.49 8.79 9.56
CA ARG A 72 18.36 7.64 9.77
C ARG A 72 18.88 7.09 8.44
N LYS A 73 20.20 6.92 8.37
CA LYS A 73 20.83 6.09 7.33
C LYS A 73 20.70 4.63 7.72
N THR A 74 20.25 3.79 6.79
CA THR A 74 20.08 2.36 7.01
C THR A 74 20.92 1.58 6.00
N THR A 75 21.50 0.48 6.43
CA THR A 75 22.34 -0.37 5.59
C THR A 75 21.96 -1.84 5.73
N GLY A 76 22.25 -2.63 4.71
CA GLY A 76 21.96 -4.07 4.67
C GLY A 76 20.66 -4.42 3.93
N PRO A 77 20.37 -5.72 3.74
CA PRO A 77 19.23 -6.15 2.94
C PRO A 77 17.90 -5.94 3.67
N LEU A 78 16.93 -5.32 3.00
CA LEU A 78 15.56 -5.17 3.49
C LEU A 78 14.63 -6.14 2.78
N LYS A 79 13.91 -6.97 3.54
CA LYS A 79 12.92 -7.92 3.02
C LYS A 79 11.61 -7.79 3.78
N PHE A 80 10.57 -7.33 3.11
CA PHE A 80 9.24 -7.14 3.70
C PHE A 80 8.15 -7.76 2.84
N LYS A 81 7.08 -8.23 3.47
CA LYS A 81 5.89 -8.74 2.74
C LYS A 81 4.86 -7.65 2.46
N VAL A 82 4.95 -6.53 3.16
CA VAL A 82 4.01 -5.40 3.11
C VAL A 82 4.65 -4.19 2.43
N SER A 83 3.85 -3.19 2.09
CA SER A 83 4.31 -1.93 1.51
C SER A 83 5.35 -1.23 2.39
N LEU A 84 6.33 -0.58 1.77
CA LEU A 84 7.46 0.10 2.41
C LEU A 84 7.55 1.53 1.87
N CYS A 85 7.72 2.51 2.75
CA CYS A 85 7.99 3.90 2.43
C CYS A 85 9.35 4.29 3.01
N ILE A 86 10.22 4.86 2.18
CA ILE A 86 11.57 5.27 2.54
C ILE A 86 11.66 6.79 2.42
N ASN A 87 11.82 7.46 3.56
CA ASN A 87 12.00 8.92 3.64
C ASN A 87 13.47 9.32 3.86
N GLY A 88 14.40 8.36 3.91
CA GLY A 88 15.82 8.59 4.19
C GLY A 88 16.75 7.84 3.27
N GLU A 89 18.01 7.71 3.68
CA GLU A 89 19.04 7.02 2.90
C GLU A 89 19.11 5.54 3.27
N HIS A 90 19.05 4.69 2.25
CA HIS A 90 19.22 3.26 2.37
C HIS A 90 20.30 2.73 1.43
N VAL A 91 21.24 1.95 1.96
CA VAL A 91 22.28 1.28 1.17
C VAL A 91 22.16 -0.23 1.35
N GLY A 92 21.68 -0.91 0.33
CA GLY A 92 21.38 -2.35 0.35
C GLY A 92 20.28 -2.73 -0.62
N ASP A 93 20.12 -4.04 -0.80
CA ASP A 93 19.03 -4.57 -1.63
C ASP A 93 17.69 -4.49 -0.90
N VAL A 94 16.65 -4.04 -1.60
CA VAL A 94 15.30 -3.89 -1.07
C VAL A 94 14.37 -4.84 -1.81
N THR A 95 13.69 -5.71 -1.07
CA THR A 95 12.62 -6.58 -1.58
C THR A 95 11.35 -6.35 -0.79
N THR A 96 10.27 -5.94 -1.46
CA THR A 96 8.94 -5.85 -0.86
C THR A 96 7.90 -6.63 -1.66
N GLY A 97 6.97 -7.28 -0.96
CA GLY A 97 5.77 -7.89 -1.56
C GLY A 97 4.64 -6.89 -1.87
N GLY A 98 4.79 -5.62 -1.46
CA GLY A 98 3.80 -4.57 -1.68
C GLY A 98 4.36 -3.39 -2.48
N THR A 99 3.79 -2.21 -2.23
CA THR A 99 4.23 -0.96 -2.85
C THR A 99 5.47 -0.44 -2.15
N LEU A 100 6.53 -0.14 -2.91
CA LEU A 100 7.68 0.62 -2.45
C LEU A 100 7.50 2.10 -2.82
N ILE A 101 7.52 2.98 -1.83
CA ILE A 101 7.52 4.42 -2.00
C ILE A 101 8.88 4.96 -1.60
N ILE A 102 9.52 5.72 -2.48
CA ILE A 102 10.72 6.51 -2.15
C ILE A 102 10.29 7.97 -2.21
N SER A 103 10.22 8.59 -1.04
CA SER A 103 9.80 9.99 -0.90
C SER A 103 10.84 10.94 -1.46
N ASP A 104 10.51 12.23 -1.58
CA ASP A 104 11.39 13.24 -2.16
C ASP A 104 12.76 13.36 -1.45
N GLN A 105 12.81 13.06 -0.15
CA GLN A 105 14.04 13.05 0.65
C GLN A 105 14.69 11.66 0.73
N GLY A 106 14.07 10.64 0.11
CA GLY A 106 14.51 9.26 0.13
C GLY A 106 15.56 8.98 -0.94
N SER A 107 16.58 8.21 -0.58
CA SER A 107 17.58 7.72 -1.51
C SER A 107 17.87 6.24 -1.26
N VAL A 108 17.92 5.44 -2.33
CA VAL A 108 18.19 4.01 -2.25
C VAL A 108 19.36 3.68 -3.17
N ARG A 109 20.38 3.03 -2.62
CA ARG A 109 21.51 2.49 -3.38
C ARG A 109 21.57 0.97 -3.24
N GLY A 110 21.21 0.26 -4.30
CA GLY A 110 21.11 -1.20 -4.33
C GLY A 110 20.04 -1.69 -5.30
N ASN A 111 19.84 -3.01 -5.38
CA ASN A 111 18.81 -3.58 -6.24
C ASN A 111 17.46 -3.54 -5.55
N VAL A 112 16.42 -3.19 -6.31
CA VAL A 112 15.07 -2.99 -5.80
C VAL A 112 14.11 -3.95 -6.48
N ILE A 113 13.38 -4.73 -5.70
CA ILE A 113 12.31 -5.62 -6.17
C ILE A 113 11.03 -5.29 -5.40
N ALA A 114 9.95 -4.95 -6.10
CA ALA A 114 8.67 -4.65 -5.48
C ALA A 114 7.49 -5.06 -6.35
N GLU A 115 6.29 -5.11 -5.78
CA GLU A 115 5.06 -5.26 -6.56
C GLU A 115 4.82 -3.99 -7.40
N GLU A 116 4.87 -2.85 -6.72
CA GLU A 116 4.80 -1.53 -7.33
C GLU A 116 5.88 -0.62 -6.79
N ILE A 117 6.37 0.28 -7.62
CA ILE A 117 7.40 1.25 -7.24
C ILE A 117 6.90 2.65 -7.56
N ILE A 118 6.89 3.51 -6.54
CA ILE A 118 6.64 4.94 -6.64
C ILE A 118 7.90 5.66 -6.20
N CYS A 119 8.57 6.32 -7.13
CA CYS A 119 9.82 7.03 -6.86
C CYS A 119 9.62 8.54 -7.05
N LYS A 120 9.80 9.28 -5.96
CA LYS A 120 9.88 10.75 -5.92
C LYS A 120 11.29 11.23 -5.54
N GLY A 121 12.10 10.36 -4.92
CA GLY A 121 13.49 10.62 -4.55
C GLY A 121 14.48 10.01 -5.54
N GLN A 122 15.52 9.36 -5.03
CA GLN A 122 16.62 8.83 -5.85
C GLN A 122 16.80 7.32 -5.71
N ILE A 123 17.00 6.62 -6.83
CA ILE A 123 17.38 5.21 -6.88
C ILE A 123 18.66 5.08 -7.70
N THR A 124 19.65 4.41 -7.15
CA THR A 124 20.87 4.00 -7.85
C THR A 124 21.04 2.50 -7.74
N GLY A 125 20.75 1.78 -8.84
CA GLY A 125 20.78 0.32 -8.93
C GLY A 125 19.69 -0.23 -9.83
N ASN A 126 19.64 -1.56 -9.97
CA ASN A 126 18.68 -2.21 -10.85
C ASN A 126 17.31 -2.33 -10.17
N VAL A 127 16.25 -2.10 -10.93
CA VAL A 127 14.88 -2.01 -10.44
C VAL A 127 14.00 -3.01 -11.16
N SER A 128 13.25 -3.81 -10.40
CA SER A 128 12.27 -4.77 -10.90
C SER A 128 10.92 -4.54 -10.23
N ALA A 129 9.95 -4.00 -10.96
CA ALA A 129 8.56 -3.90 -10.50
C ALA A 129 7.72 -5.00 -11.14
N ARG A 130 6.90 -5.70 -10.36
CA ARG A 130 6.06 -6.79 -10.87
C ARG A 130 4.81 -6.31 -11.58
N ARG A 131 4.28 -5.15 -11.20
CA ARG A 131 3.05 -4.57 -11.74
C ARG A 131 3.31 -3.26 -12.46
N LYS A 132 3.83 -2.26 -11.73
CA LYS A 132 4.01 -0.89 -12.25
C LYS A 132 5.16 -0.16 -11.57
N LEU A 133 5.92 0.61 -12.34
CA LEU A 133 6.79 1.67 -11.84
C LEU A 133 6.24 3.05 -12.19
N THR A 134 6.25 3.97 -11.23
CA THR A 134 5.89 5.38 -11.39
C THR A 134 7.04 6.25 -10.90
N LEU A 135 7.70 6.96 -11.82
CA LEU A 135 8.74 7.94 -11.52
C LEU A 135 8.12 9.34 -11.62
N TYR A 136 8.10 10.06 -10.50
CA TYR A 136 7.57 11.43 -10.41
C TYR A 136 8.61 12.46 -10.86
N SER A 137 8.20 13.73 -11.01
CA SER A 137 9.02 14.80 -11.57
C SER A 137 10.33 15.07 -10.81
N SER A 138 10.35 14.88 -9.49
CA SER A 138 11.56 14.96 -8.64
C SER A 138 12.40 13.67 -8.66
N GLY A 139 11.86 12.61 -9.24
CA GLY A 139 12.42 11.27 -9.20
C GLY A 139 13.64 11.11 -10.09
N THR A 140 14.69 10.51 -9.54
CA THR A 140 15.89 10.08 -10.28
C THR A 140 16.06 8.57 -10.17
N LEU A 141 16.26 7.89 -11.29
CA LEU A 141 16.58 6.46 -11.33
C LEU A 141 17.78 6.25 -12.26
N VAL A 142 18.88 5.79 -11.68
CA VAL A 142 20.11 5.41 -12.40
C VAL A 142 20.32 3.91 -12.26
N GLY A 143 20.12 3.17 -13.35
CA GLY A 143 20.21 1.72 -13.40
C GLY A 143 19.19 1.09 -14.35
N ASP A 144 19.26 -0.24 -14.50
CA ASP A 144 18.37 -0.96 -15.41
C ASP A 144 17.01 -1.20 -14.75
N LEU A 145 15.94 -1.00 -15.52
CA LEU A 145 14.55 -1.15 -15.10
C LEU A 145 13.88 -2.30 -15.84
N VAL A 146 13.20 -3.16 -15.10
CA VAL A 146 12.27 -4.17 -15.61
C VAL A 146 10.90 -3.98 -14.97
N ALA A 147 9.86 -3.74 -15.77
CA ALA A 147 8.48 -3.63 -15.26
C ALA A 147 7.45 -3.83 -16.37
N PRO A 148 6.24 -4.33 -16.10
CA PRO A 148 5.21 -4.43 -17.14
C PRO A 148 4.60 -3.09 -17.57
N ALA A 149 4.52 -2.14 -16.65
CA ALA A 149 4.05 -0.79 -16.90
C ALA A 149 5.00 0.21 -16.26
N VAL A 150 5.36 1.25 -17.02
CA VAL A 150 6.24 2.33 -16.54
C VAL A 150 5.58 3.66 -16.86
N HIS A 151 5.46 4.52 -15.85
CA HIS A 151 5.04 5.90 -15.99
C HIS A 151 6.17 6.81 -15.53
N ILE A 152 6.62 7.70 -16.40
CA ILE A 152 7.68 8.68 -16.12
C ILE A 152 7.06 10.05 -16.30
N ALA A 153 6.99 10.82 -15.21
CA ALA A 153 6.47 12.18 -15.23
C ALA A 153 7.47 13.16 -15.88
N PRO A 154 6.99 14.26 -16.49
CA PRO A 154 7.88 15.32 -16.97
C PRO A 154 8.81 15.84 -15.87
N GLY A 155 10.09 16.02 -16.20
CA GLY A 155 11.12 16.47 -15.26
C GLY A 155 11.87 15.34 -14.53
N ALA A 156 11.36 14.11 -14.57
CA ALA A 156 12.04 12.96 -13.99
C ALA A 156 13.33 12.61 -14.77
N LEU A 157 14.35 12.14 -14.06
CA LEU A 157 15.60 11.67 -14.64
C LEU A 157 15.67 10.15 -14.60
N PHE A 158 15.70 9.50 -15.77
CA PHE A 158 15.93 8.07 -15.89
C PHE A 158 17.17 7.81 -16.76
N GLN A 159 18.13 7.05 -16.24
CA GLN A 159 19.34 6.67 -16.96
C GLN A 159 19.61 5.16 -16.79
N GLY A 160 19.38 4.41 -17.86
CA GLY A 160 19.65 2.96 -17.91
C GLY A 160 18.82 2.27 -18.98
N LYS A 161 18.84 0.93 -19.01
CA LYS A 161 18.02 0.14 -19.94
C LYS A 161 16.65 -0.09 -19.33
N CYS A 162 15.59 0.17 -20.09
CA CYS A 162 14.23 -0.17 -19.69
C CYS A 162 13.74 -1.38 -20.49
N LYS A 163 13.32 -2.44 -19.81
CA LYS A 163 12.65 -3.61 -20.39
C LYS A 163 11.22 -3.66 -19.89
N LEU A 164 10.28 -3.53 -20.82
CA LEU A 164 8.88 -3.78 -20.54
C LEU A 164 8.60 -5.28 -20.67
N GLY A 165 8.40 -5.95 -19.54
CA GLY A 165 8.04 -7.37 -19.52
C GLY A 165 6.53 -7.54 -19.72
N MET A 166 6.07 -8.62 -20.34
CA MET A 166 4.63 -8.87 -20.37
C MET A 166 4.11 -9.04 -18.94
N PRO A 167 2.99 -8.41 -18.55
CA PRO A 167 2.38 -8.65 -17.25
C PRO A 167 2.06 -10.14 -17.17
N GLN A 168 2.59 -10.85 -16.16
CA GLN A 168 2.01 -12.14 -15.82
C GLN A 168 0.59 -11.83 -15.32
N PRO A 169 -0.47 -12.33 -15.98
CA PRO A 169 -1.84 -12.03 -15.59
C PRO A 169 -2.08 -12.60 -14.19
N HIS A 170 -2.02 -11.75 -13.17
CA HIS A 170 -2.87 -11.94 -12.01
C HIS A 170 -4.29 -11.73 -12.51
N ALA A 171 -5.10 -12.80 -12.47
CA ALA A 171 -6.48 -12.80 -12.91
C ALA A 171 -7.23 -11.59 -12.33
N VAL A 172 -7.51 -10.61 -13.18
CA VAL A 172 -8.53 -9.61 -12.90
C VAL A 172 -9.85 -10.35 -13.04
N GLU A 173 -10.44 -10.79 -11.93
CA GLU A 173 -11.86 -11.13 -11.91
C GLU A 173 -12.62 -9.85 -12.24
N ILE A 174 -13.01 -9.72 -13.50
CA ILE A 174 -14.01 -8.72 -13.91
C ILE A 174 -15.32 -9.19 -13.27
N PRO A 175 -15.94 -8.42 -12.35
CA PRO A 175 -17.28 -8.77 -11.88
C PRO A 175 -18.21 -8.76 -13.09
N GLN A 176 -18.70 -9.92 -13.51
CA GLN A 176 -19.71 -9.98 -14.56
C GLN A 176 -20.99 -9.36 -14.01
N GLU A 177 -21.26 -8.13 -14.43
CA GLU A 177 -22.53 -7.45 -14.19
C GLU A 177 -23.63 -8.26 -14.88
N ARG A 178 -24.35 -9.07 -14.10
CA ARG A 178 -25.55 -9.77 -14.57
C ARG A 178 -26.62 -8.72 -14.79
N VAL A 179 -26.77 -8.25 -16.03
CA VAL A 179 -27.96 -7.49 -16.43
C VAL A 179 -29.16 -8.43 -16.32
N PRO A 180 -30.18 -8.15 -15.48
CA PRO A 180 -31.36 -8.98 -15.42
C PRO A 180 -32.20 -8.77 -16.68
N LEU A 181 -32.34 -9.80 -17.51
CA LEU A 181 -33.35 -9.87 -18.55
C LEU A 181 -34.74 -9.91 -17.89
N LYS A 182 -35.37 -8.74 -17.75
CA LYS A 182 -36.77 -8.64 -17.37
C LYS A 182 -37.64 -8.85 -18.61
N ASN A 183 -38.47 -9.88 -18.51
CA ASN A 183 -39.40 -10.42 -19.50
C ASN A 183 -40.61 -9.53 -19.85
N ARG A 184 -41.22 -9.85 -21.03
CA ARG A 184 -42.61 -9.60 -21.53
C ARG A 184 -42.90 -8.17 -22.01
N ILE A 185 -43.70 -7.87 -23.06
CA ILE A 185 -44.94 -8.43 -23.68
C ILE A 185 -44.95 -7.91 -25.16
N GLY A 186 -45.16 -8.67 -26.25
CA GLY A 186 -46.45 -9.08 -26.84
C GLY A 186 -47.25 -7.96 -27.54
N GLN A 187 -47.33 -7.97 -28.89
CA GLN A 187 -48.50 -7.62 -29.74
C GLN A 187 -48.09 -7.70 -31.24
N LEU A 188 -48.62 -8.66 -32.00
CA LEU A 188 -49.87 -8.59 -32.79
C LEU A 188 -49.73 -7.75 -34.08
N PHE A 189 -49.41 -8.40 -35.21
CA PHE A 189 -49.81 -7.90 -36.53
C PHE A 189 -50.25 -9.09 -37.41
N LYS A 190 -51.58 -9.19 -37.57
CA LYS A 190 -52.25 -9.79 -38.74
C LYS A 190 -52.39 -8.70 -39.81
N VAL A 191 -52.79 -9.16 -41.01
CA VAL A 191 -53.29 -8.44 -42.21
C VAL A 191 -52.24 -8.36 -43.32
N GLY A 192 -52.44 -8.91 -44.51
CA GLY A 192 -53.59 -9.61 -45.09
C GLY A 192 -53.21 -10.34 -46.37
#